data_AF-A0A9E2PT93-F1
#
_entry.id   AF-A0A9E2PT93-F1
#
_cell.length_a   1.000
_cell.length_b   1.000
_cell.length_c   1.000
_cell.angle_alpha   90.00
_cell.angle_beta   90.00
_cell.angle_gamma   90.00
#
_symmetry.space_group_name_H-M   'P 1'
#
loop_
_entity.id
_entity.type
_entity.pdbx_description
1 polymer ?
#
loop_
_entity_poly.entity_id
_entity_poly.type
_entity_poly.pdbx_seq_one_letter_code
_entity_poly.pdbx_strand_id
1 'polypeptide(L)'
;MSSRLSDLQRKILLLCLESRFLTCQDILRQVFGGRQYETAHASLSRCLTRLWLRGLIEYWKNLTRYRTAITLTPSGKALAHTIMAEAAKKQITG
;
A
#
# COMPACT_ATOMS: atom_id res chain seq x y z
N MET A 1 -0.57 -20.50 4.64
CA MET A 1 -0.29 -20.00 3.27
C MET A 1 0.43 -18.65 3.36
N SER A 2 1.77 -18.65 3.30
CA SER A 2 2.57 -17.41 3.33
C SER A 2 2.54 -16.76 1.96
N SER A 3 1.56 -15.89 1.71
CA SER A 3 1.51 -15.13 0.46
C SER A 3 2.54 -14.01 0.51
N ARG A 4 3.83 -14.33 0.29
CA ARG A 4 4.95 -13.35 0.34
C ARG A 4 4.55 -12.08 -0.41
N LEU A 5 4.32 -11.02 0.35
CA LEU A 5 4.12 -9.68 -0.20
C LEU A 5 5.49 -9.18 -0.69
N SER A 6 5.51 -8.53 -1.85
CA SER A 6 6.71 -7.81 -2.28
C SER A 6 7.00 -6.62 -1.38
N ASP A 7 8.24 -6.14 -1.37
CA ASP A 7 8.61 -4.96 -0.57
C ASP A 7 7.79 -3.73 -0.94
N LEU A 8 7.44 -3.58 -2.22
CA LEU A 8 6.54 -2.53 -2.70
C LEU A 8 5.14 -2.67 -2.09
N GLN A 9 4.59 -3.89 -2.06
CA GLN A 9 3.28 -4.14 -1.44
C GLN A 9 3.32 -3.87 0.07
N ARG A 10 4.39 -4.29 0.76
CA ARG A 10 4.58 -4.02 2.19
C ARG A 10 4.63 -2.51 2.46
N LYS A 11 5.41 -1.75 1.68
CA LYS A 11 5.47 -0.28 1.78
C LYS A 11 4.10 0.37 1.58
N ILE A 12 3.34 -0.04 0.57
CA ILE A 12 2.00 0.50 0.32
C ILE A 12 1.07 0.24 1.51
N LEU A 13 1.09 -0.97 2.09
CA LEU A 13 0.26 -1.28 3.26
C LEU A 13 0.61 -0.42 4.48
N LEU A 14 1.91 -0.19 4.73
CA LEU A 14 2.36 0.67 5.82
C LEU A 14 1.96 2.14 5.60
N LEU A 15 2.09 2.65 4.37
CA LEU A 15 1.63 4.00 4.03
C LEU A 15 0.11 4.16 4.25
N CYS A 16 -0.67 3.17 3.82
CA CYS A 16 -2.12 3.16 4.06
C CYS A 16 -2.50 2.94 5.53
N LEU A 17 -1.56 2.49 6.38
CA LEU A 17 -1.77 2.38 7.83
C LEU A 17 -1.56 3.73 8.51
N GLU A 18 -0.53 4.47 8.10
CA GLU A 18 -0.20 5.80 8.63
C GLU A 18 -1.21 6.88 8.20
N SER A 19 -1.82 6.71 7.03
CA SER A 19 -2.75 7.67 6.44
C SER A 19 -4.19 7.14 6.42
N ARG A 20 -5.16 7.94 6.86
CA ARG A 20 -6.59 7.58 6.83
C ARG A 20 -7.09 7.30 5.40
N PHE A 21 -6.56 8.04 4.42
CA PHE A 21 -6.85 7.89 3.00
C PHE A 21 -5.60 8.24 2.18
N LEU A 22 -5.30 7.47 1.14
CA LEU A 22 -4.22 7.80 0.18
C LEU A 22 -4.73 7.73 -1.26
N THR A 23 -4.33 8.70 -2.08
CA THR A 23 -4.56 8.60 -3.53
C THR A 23 -3.41 7.85 -4.19
N CYS A 24 -3.65 7.34 -5.41
CA CYS A 24 -2.56 6.78 -6.23
C CYS A 24 -1.41 7.78 -6.42
N GLN A 25 -1.72 9.08 -6.53
CA GLN A 25 -0.72 10.14 -6.69
C GLN A 25 0.15 10.29 -5.44
N ASP A 26 -0.44 10.21 -4.25
CA ASP A 26 0.30 10.25 -2.99
C ASP A 26 1.27 9.08 -2.88
N ILE A 27 0.80 7.88 -3.25
CA ILE A 27 1.65 6.68 -3.25
C ILE A 27 2.78 6.81 -4.27
N LEU A 28 2.52 7.32 -5.48
CA LEU A 28 3.56 7.53 -6.48
C LEU A 28 4.62 8.51 -6.00
N ARG A 29 4.20 9.62 -5.39
CA ARG A 29 5.11 10.62 -4.86
C ARG A 29 5.97 10.06 -3.72
N GLN A 30 5.36 9.34 -2.78
CA GLN A 30 6.06 8.84 -1.59
C GLN A 30 6.94 7.62 -1.87
N VAL A 31 6.51 6.72 -2.76
CA VAL A 31 7.23 5.46 -3.02
C VAL A 31 8.25 5.60 -4.15
N PHE A 32 7.95 6.39 -5.18
CA PHE A 32 8.76 6.48 -6.40
C PHE A 32 9.45 7.84 -6.59
N GLY A 33 9.31 8.77 -5.63
CA GLY A 33 10.03 10.05 -5.63
C GLY A 33 9.67 11.00 -6.78
N GLY A 34 8.56 10.76 -7.49
CA GLY A 34 7.97 11.67 -8.46
C GLY A 34 8.77 11.94 -9.75
N ARG A 35 9.85 11.20 -10.05
CA ARG A 35 10.68 11.45 -11.26
C ARG A 35 10.43 10.50 -12.44
N GLN A 36 9.62 9.45 -12.28
CA GLN A 36 9.33 8.47 -13.35
C GLN A 36 7.89 7.97 -13.28
N TYR A 37 6.92 8.85 -13.60
CA TYR A 37 5.51 8.55 -13.38
C TYR A 37 4.98 7.40 -14.24
N GLU A 38 5.22 7.37 -15.55
CA GLU A 38 4.55 6.41 -16.45
C GLU A 38 4.84 4.93 -16.11
N THR A 39 6.11 4.57 -15.89
CA THR A 39 6.52 3.21 -15.50
C THR A 39 6.11 2.88 -14.06
N ALA A 40 6.11 3.87 -13.17
CA ALA A 40 5.64 3.72 -11.80
C ALA A 40 4.13 3.52 -11.71
N HIS A 41 3.33 4.16 -12.58
CA HIS A 41 1.88 4.01 -12.65
C HIS A 41 1.49 2.56 -12.96
N ALA A 42 2.09 1.96 -13.99
CA ALA A 42 1.80 0.57 -14.36
C ALA A 42 2.21 -0.42 -13.24
N SER A 43 3.31 -0.14 -12.55
CA SER A 43 3.81 -0.96 -11.44
C SER A 43 2.93 -0.83 -10.19
N LEU A 44 2.52 0.40 -9.86
CA LEU A 44 1.59 0.69 -8.77
C LEU A 44 0.23 0.06 -9.03
N SER A 45 -0.33 0.24 -10.23
CA SER A 45 -1.62 -0.34 -10.63
C SER A 45 -1.62 -1.86 -10.44
N ARG A 46 -0.58 -2.56 -10.91
CA ARG A 46 -0.43 -4.00 -10.70
C ARG A 46 -0.34 -4.38 -9.21
N CYS A 47 0.34 -3.58 -8.39
CA CYS A 47 0.45 -3.85 -6.95
C CYS A 47 -0.89 -3.66 -6.24
N LEU A 48 -1.58 -2.56 -6.51
CA LEU A 48 -2.89 -2.26 -5.93
C LEU A 48 -3.92 -3.32 -6.34
N THR A 49 -3.96 -3.72 -7.60
CA THR A 49 -4.83 -4.82 -8.06
C THR A 49 -4.57 -6.11 -7.29
N ARG A 50 -3.31 -6.50 -7.07
CA ARG A 50 -3.00 -7.71 -6.29
C ARG A 50 -3.40 -7.58 -4.82
N LEU A 51 -3.21 -6.41 -4.21
CA LEU A 51 -3.62 -6.17 -2.82
C LEU A 51 -5.15 -6.19 -2.69
N TRP A 52 -5.86 -5.63 -3.66
CA TRP A 52 -7.32 -5.63 -3.72
C TRP A 52 -7.88 -7.04 -3.92
N LEU A 53 -7.33 -7.81 -4.86
CA LEU A 53 -7.71 -9.22 -5.07
C LEU A 53 -7.47 -10.11 -3.83
N ARG A 54 -6.52 -9.72 -2.97
CA ARG A 54 -6.27 -10.38 -1.67
C ARG A 54 -7.17 -9.88 -0.54
N GLY A 55 -8.07 -8.93 -0.82
CA GLY A 55 -8.93 -8.32 0.20
C GLY A 55 -8.15 -7.54 1.26
N LEU A 56 -7.01 -6.94 0.91
CA LEU A 56 -6.18 -6.15 1.84
C LEU A 56 -6.43 -4.65 1.74
N ILE A 57 -6.93 -4.18 0.59
CA ILE A 57 -7.26 -2.78 0.36
C ILE A 57 -8.63 -2.65 -0.29
N GLU A 58 -9.18 -1.44 -0.19
CA GLU A 58 -10.46 -1.05 -0.79
C GLU A 58 -10.27 0.27 -1.55
N TYR A 59 -10.99 0.41 -2.66
CA TYR A 59 -11.04 1.66 -3.42
C TYR A 59 -12.30 2.43 -3.05
N TRP A 60 -12.12 3.69 -2.63
CA TRP A 60 -13.23 4.60 -2.38
C TRP A 60 -13.64 5.26 -3.70
N LYS A 61 -14.82 4.89 -4.18
CA LYS A 61 -15.38 5.37 -5.46
C LYS A 61 -16.00 6.77 -5.39
N ASN A 62 -16.21 7.32 -4.18
CA ASN A 62 -16.93 8.58 -3.96
C ASN A 62 -16.06 9.85 -3.93
N LEU A 63 -14.77 9.73 -4.19
CA LEU A 63 -13.92 10.89 -4.38
C LEU A 63 -13.96 11.25 -5.87
N THR A 64 -14.18 12.53 -6.16
CA THR A 64 -14.23 13.14 -7.51
C THR A 64 -13.44 12.39 -8.58
N ARG A 65 -13.97 12.31 -9.82
CA ARG A 65 -13.55 11.58 -11.07
C ARG A 65 -12.05 11.25 -11.30
N TYR A 66 -11.11 11.87 -10.59
CA TYR A 66 -9.66 11.70 -10.71
C TYR A 66 -8.92 11.34 -9.41
N ARG A 67 -9.61 11.12 -8.28
CA ARG A 67 -8.98 10.89 -6.96
C ARG A 67 -9.50 9.63 -6.27
N THR A 68 -9.33 8.46 -6.86
CA THR A 68 -9.62 7.20 -6.14
C THR A 68 -8.74 7.12 -4.89
N ALA A 69 -9.35 7.17 -3.70
CA ALA A 69 -8.61 6.86 -2.48
C ALA A 69 -8.56 5.37 -2.22
N ILE A 70 -7.48 4.98 -1.56
CA ILE A 70 -7.16 3.63 -1.16
C ILE A 70 -7.14 3.60 0.36
N THR A 71 -7.80 2.60 0.93
CA THR A 71 -7.82 2.35 2.37
C THR A 71 -7.55 0.88 2.65
N LEU A 72 -7.08 0.57 3.86
CA LEU A 72 -6.93 -0.82 4.31
C LEU A 72 -8.29 -1.41 4.72
N THR A 73 -8.53 -2.66 4.33
CA THR A 73 -9.56 -3.51 4.94
C THR A 73 -9.14 -3.87 6.38
N PRO A 74 -10.04 -4.45 7.22
CA PRO A 74 -9.64 -5.00 8.51
C PRO A 74 -8.47 -6.01 8.41
N SER A 75 -8.50 -6.89 7.41
CA SER A 75 -7.43 -7.86 7.13
C SER A 75 -6.13 -7.16 6.71
N GLY A 76 -6.24 -6.10 5.90
CA GLY A 76 -5.10 -5.26 5.51
C GLY A 76 -4.44 -4.57 6.70
N LYS A 77 -5.23 -4.03 7.63
CA LYS A 77 -4.73 -3.42 8.87
C LYS A 77 -4.00 -4.41 9.74
N ALA A 78 -4.60 -5.58 9.99
CA ALA A 78 -3.96 -6.64 10.78
C ALA A 78 -2.60 -7.04 10.17
N LEU A 79 -2.55 -7.21 8.86
CA LEU A 79 -1.32 -7.57 8.17
C LEU A 79 -0.27 -6.43 8.20
N ALA A 80 -0.69 -5.18 8.02
CA ALA A 80 0.20 -4.02 8.10
C ALA A 80 0.82 -3.88 9.50
N HIS A 81 0.04 -4.09 10.56
CA HIS A 81 0.55 -4.11 11.93
C HIS A 81 1.55 -5.25 12.16
N THR A 82 1.30 -6.45 11.63
CA THR A 82 2.26 -7.56 11.69
C THR A 82 3.57 -7.19 10.99
N ILE A 83 3.51 -6.59 9.80
CA ILE A 83 4.70 -6.14 9.06
C ILE A 83 5.48 -5.09 9.88
N MET A 84 4.77 -4.12 10.49
CA MET A 84 5.38 -3.10 11.32
C MET A 84 6.08 -3.70 12.55
N ALA A 85 5.43 -4.66 13.21
CA ALA A 85 6.00 -5.36 14.36
C ALA A 85 7.21 -6.23 13.98
N GLU A 86 7.18 -6.90 12.82
CA GLU A 86 8.32 -7.64 12.26
C GLU A 86 9.52 -6.70 12.01
N ALA A 87 9.26 -5.53 11.43
CA ALA A 87 10.29 -4.54 11.15
C ALA A 87 10.93 -4.01 12.45
N ALA A 88 10.12 -3.72 13.47
CA ALA A 88 10.61 -3.28 14.78
C ALA A 88 11.45 -4.36 15.49
N LYS A 89 11.01 -5.62 15.48
CA LYS A 89 11.78 -6.74 16.05
C LYS A 89 13.13 -6.91 15.37
N LYS A 90 13.18 -6.79 14.05
CA LYS A 90 14.43 -6.88 13.28
C LYS A 90 15.44 -5.77 13.61
N GLN A 91 14.98 -4.61 14.08
CA GLN A 91 15.87 -3.51 14.52
C GLN A 91 16.41 -3.71 15.94
N ILE A 92 15.72 -4.46 16.80
CA ILE A 92 16.13 -4.70 18.19
C ILE A 92 17.15 -5.84 18.28
N THR A 93 17.09 -6.82 17.37
CA THR A 93 18.02 -7.97 17.33
C THR A 93 19.19 -7.78 16.35
N GLY A 94 19.35 -6.57 15.79
CA GLY A 94 20.36 -6.25 14.78
C GLY A 94 21.52 -5.43 15.32
#